data_AF-A0A6M0AUB3-F1
#
_entry.id   AF-A0A6M0AUB3-F1
#
_cell.length_a   1.000
_cell.length_b   1.000
_cell.length_c   1.000
_cell.angle_alpha   90.00
_cell.angle_beta   90.00
_cell.angle_gamma   90.00
#
_symmetry.space_group_name_H-M   'P 1'
#
loop_
_entity.id
_entity.type
_entity.pdbx_description
1 polymer ?
#
loop_
_entity_poly.entity_id
_entity_poly.type
_entity_poly.pdbx_seq_one_letter_code
_entity_poly.pdbx_strand_id
1 'polypeptide(L)'
;MEIGVPKETKDQEFRVGLTPSSVRVLQEAGHTVFVETNAGTGAGFTDEDYQRQGAKIVLDAAEAWNRELVVKVKEPLAPEYPLL
;
A
#
# COMPACT_ATOMS: atom_id res chain seq x y z
N MET A 1 6.42 12.88 -4.27
CA MET A 1 7.15 11.89 -3.45
C MET A 1 6.61 10.50 -3.75
N GLU A 2 7.39 9.49 -3.40
CA GLU A 2 7.00 8.08 -3.47
C GLU A 2 6.34 7.63 -2.16
N ILE A 3 5.17 7.01 -2.27
CA ILE A 3 4.36 6.54 -1.13
C ILE A 3 4.14 5.03 -1.25
N GLY A 4 4.43 4.30 -0.19
CA GLY A 4 4.29 2.86 -0.09
C GLY A 4 3.06 2.43 0.70
N VAL A 5 2.36 1.42 0.20
CA VAL A 5 1.22 0.78 0.87
C VAL A 5 1.45 -0.73 0.90
N PRO A 6 2.17 -1.23 1.92
CA PRO A 6 2.35 -2.67 2.11
C PRO A 6 1.03 -3.31 2.57
N LYS A 7 0.91 -4.60 2.34
CA LYS A 7 -0.20 -5.41 2.84
C LYS A 7 -0.12 -5.50 4.36
N GLU A 8 -1.28 -5.48 5.02
CA GLU A 8 -1.32 -5.73 6.46
C GLU A 8 -1.08 -7.20 6.79
N THR A 9 -0.23 -7.43 7.79
CA THR A 9 0.23 -8.77 8.19
C THR A 9 -0.28 -9.19 9.57
N LYS A 10 -0.92 -8.27 10.31
CA LYS A 10 -1.49 -8.56 11.62
C LYS A 10 -2.72 -9.48 11.48
N ASP A 11 -2.83 -10.46 12.37
CA ASP A 11 -3.97 -11.37 12.39
C ASP A 11 -5.30 -10.59 12.48
N GLN A 12 -6.28 -11.03 11.68
CA GLN A 12 -7.60 -10.40 11.53
C GLN A 12 -7.59 -8.92 11.12
N GLU A 13 -6.49 -8.41 10.55
CA GLU A 13 -6.46 -7.11 9.91
C GLU A 13 -6.76 -7.25 8.41
N PHE A 14 -7.90 -6.71 7.99
CA PHE A 14 -8.35 -6.75 6.58
C PHE A 14 -8.39 -5.36 5.94
N ARG A 15 -8.12 -4.30 6.70
CA ARG A 15 -8.06 -2.94 6.16
C ARG A 15 -6.74 -2.73 5.43
N VAL A 16 -6.66 -1.60 4.73
CA VAL A 16 -5.50 -1.19 3.93
C VAL A 16 -5.21 0.29 4.18
N GLY A 17 -3.95 0.69 4.12
CA GLY A 17 -3.52 2.06 4.47
C GLY A 17 -4.13 3.14 3.57
N LEU A 18 -4.33 2.85 2.28
CA LEU A 18 -4.95 3.76 1.32
C LEU A 18 -5.96 3.02 0.45
N THR A 19 -7.11 3.66 0.18
CA THR A 19 -8.11 3.16 -0.78
C THR A 19 -7.75 3.60 -2.21
N PRO A 20 -8.33 2.98 -3.27
CA PRO A 20 -8.16 3.47 -4.64
C PRO A 20 -8.54 4.96 -4.80
N SER A 21 -9.59 5.42 -4.13
CA SER A 21 -9.96 6.85 -4.14
C SER A 21 -8.89 7.74 -3.53
N SER A 22 -8.24 7.30 -2.45
CA SER A 22 -7.11 8.01 -1.84
C SER A 22 -5.89 8.05 -2.77
N VAL A 23 -5.62 6.94 -3.47
CA VAL A 23 -4.57 6.87 -4.50
C VAL A 23 -4.80 7.91 -5.58
N ARG A 24 -6.03 8.00 -6.12
CA ARG A 24 -6.37 8.99 -7.15
C ARG A 24 -6.01 10.41 -6.72
N VAL A 25 -6.39 10.80 -5.51
CA VAL A 25 -6.12 12.15 -4.98
C VAL A 25 -4.61 12.40 -4.86
N LEU A 26 -3.84 11.42 -4.40
CA LEU A 26 -2.38 11.55 -4.29
C LEU A 26 -1.69 11.63 -5.66
N GLN A 27 -2.18 10.86 -6.64
CA GLN A 27 -1.70 10.93 -8.02
C GLN A 27 -2.00 12.29 -8.65
N GLU A 28 -3.21 12.83 -8.46
CA GLU A 28 -3.60 14.18 -8.91
C GLU A 28 -2.74 15.28 -8.24
N ALA A 29 -2.27 15.06 -7.01
CA ALA A 29 -1.33 15.94 -6.31
C ALA A 29 0.14 15.78 -6.75
N GLY A 30 0.43 14.90 -7.72
CA GLY A 30 1.78 14.68 -8.25
C GLY A 30 2.65 13.74 -7.40
N HIS A 31 2.04 12.92 -6.54
CA HIS A 31 2.74 11.83 -5.85
C HIS A 31 2.66 10.54 -6.64
N THR A 32 3.54 9.58 -6.33
CA THR A 32 3.51 8.24 -6.93
C THR A 32 3.23 7.22 -5.84
N VAL A 33 2.16 6.45 -5.98
CA VAL A 33 1.79 5.41 -5.00
C VAL A 33 2.19 4.02 -5.49
N PHE A 34 2.83 3.26 -4.60
CA PHE A 34 3.23 1.87 -4.79
C PHE A 34 2.45 1.01 -3.79
N VAL A 35 1.70 0.03 -4.30
CA VAL A 35 0.81 -0.82 -3.50
C VAL A 35 1.28 -2.26 -3.64
N GLU A 36 1.51 -2.95 -2.53
CA GLU A 36 1.80 -4.39 -2.55
C GLU A 36 0.61 -5.16 -3.12
N THR A 37 0.89 -6.14 -3.98
CA THR A 37 -0.14 -7.02 -4.54
C THR A 37 -1.02 -7.61 -3.44
N ASN A 38 -2.33 -7.57 -3.66
CA ASN A 38 -3.35 -8.03 -2.72
C ASN A 38 -3.43 -7.27 -1.39
N ALA A 39 -2.80 -6.10 -1.23
CA ALA A 39 -2.91 -5.30 -0.01
C ALA A 39 -4.36 -4.84 0.28
N GLY A 40 -5.14 -4.54 -0.76
CA GLY A 40 -6.53 -4.12 -0.62
C GLY A 40 -7.57 -5.24 -0.66
N THR A 41 -7.19 -6.48 -0.96
CA THR A 41 -8.15 -7.57 -1.22
C THR A 41 -9.08 -7.82 -0.03
N GLY A 42 -8.55 -7.77 1.20
CA GLY A 42 -9.35 -7.91 2.42
C GLY A 42 -10.37 -6.78 2.64
N ALA A 43 -10.11 -5.61 2.07
CA ALA A 43 -10.98 -4.43 2.12
C ALA A 43 -11.92 -4.34 0.91
N GLY A 44 -11.87 -5.32 -0.02
CA GLY A 44 -12.70 -5.34 -1.23
C GLY A 44 -12.16 -4.54 -2.41
N PHE A 45 -10.86 -4.20 -2.40
CA PHE A 45 -10.20 -3.50 -3.52
C PHE A 45 -9.21 -4.43 -4.21
N THR A 46 -9.39 -4.63 -5.52
CA THR A 46 -8.47 -5.44 -6.32
C THR A 46 -7.24 -4.64 -6.74
N ASP A 47 -6.16 -5.33 -7.10
CA ASP A 47 -4.97 -4.70 -7.69
C ASP A 47 -5.33 -3.86 -8.94
N GLU A 48 -6.30 -4.33 -9.73
CA GLU A 48 -6.77 -3.60 -10.92
C GLU A 48 -7.44 -2.27 -10.53
N ASP A 49 -8.18 -2.23 -9.42
CA ASP A 49 -8.79 -0.98 -8.93
C ASP A 49 -7.74 0.06 -8.58
N TYR A 50 -6.62 -0.34 -7.98
CA TYR A 50 -5.48 0.54 -7.71
C TYR A 50 -4.79 0.99 -9.01
N GLN A 51 -4.52 0.07 -9.93
CA GLN A 51 -3.89 0.39 -11.22
C GLN A 51 -4.71 1.39 -12.02
N ARG A 52 -6.03 1.24 -12.06
CA ARG A 52 -6.95 2.18 -12.72
C ARG A 52 -6.86 3.61 -12.15
N GLN A 53 -6.47 3.77 -10.89
CA GLN A 53 -6.25 5.07 -10.25
C GLN A 53 -4.80 5.56 -10.36
N GLY A 54 -3.92 4.82 -11.04
CA GLY A 54 -2.55 5.21 -11.31
C GLY A 54 -1.51 4.70 -10.29
N ALA A 55 -1.90 3.87 -9.32
CA ALA A 55 -0.92 3.21 -8.47
C ALA A 55 -0.08 2.18 -9.26
N LYS A 56 1.17 2.01 -8.83
CA LYS A 56 2.06 0.94 -9.28
C LYS A 56 1.89 -0.26 -8.34
N ILE A 57 1.58 -1.42 -8.89
CA ILE A 57 1.54 -2.66 -8.10
C ILE A 57 2.95 -3.23 -8.01
N VAL A 58 3.39 -3.51 -6.79
CA VAL A 58 4.65 -4.17 -6.48
C VAL A 58 4.39 -5.59 -5.97
N LEU A 59 5.28 -6.52 -6.25
CA LEU A 59 5.03 -7.94 -5.97
C LEU A 59 5.49 -8.39 -4.58
N ASP A 60 6.35 -7.60 -3.94
CA ASP A 60 6.87 -7.90 -2.62
C ASP A 60 6.69 -6.72 -1.65
N ALA A 61 6.67 -7.05 -0.36
CA ALA A 61 6.54 -6.06 0.70
C ALA A 61 7.75 -5.11 0.73
N ALA A 62 8.96 -5.60 0.42
CA ALA A 62 10.18 -4.79 0.49
C ALA A 62 10.13 -3.60 -0.47
N GLU A 63 9.59 -3.77 -1.68
CA GLU A 63 9.36 -2.73 -2.66
C GLU A 63 8.29 -1.73 -2.22
N ALA A 64 7.28 -2.16 -1.45
CA ALA A 64 6.29 -1.26 -0.87
C ALA A 64 6.86 -0.48 0.32
N TRP A 65 7.71 -1.09 1.13
CA TRP A 65 8.37 -0.46 2.28
C TRP A 65 9.49 0.52 1.87
N ASN A 66 10.18 0.26 0.75
CA ASN A 66 11.27 1.09 0.24
C ASN A 66 10.78 2.37 -0.46
N ARG A 67 10.08 3.23 0.28
CA ARG A 67 9.49 4.50 -0.18
C ARG A 67 9.72 5.59 0.85
N GLU A 68 9.62 6.85 0.42
CA GLU A 68 9.83 8.02 1.30
C GLU A 68 8.80 8.10 2.43
N LEU A 69 7.57 7.63 2.17
CA LEU A 69 6.49 7.54 3.14
C LEU A 69 5.80 6.19 3.02
N VAL A 70 5.66 5.46 4.13
CA VAL A 70 4.85 4.24 4.21
C VAL A 70 3.56 4.54 4.96
N VAL A 71 2.42 4.19 4.37
CA VAL A 71 1.09 4.36 4.97
C VAL A 71 0.50 2.99 5.29
N LYS A 72 0.30 2.74 6.59
CA LYS A 72 -0.25 1.50 7.15
C LYS A 72 -1.41 1.77 8.10
N VAL A 73 -2.15 0.73 8.43
CA VAL A 73 -3.21 0.70 9.43
C VAL A 73 -2.67 0.35 10.81
N LYS A 74 -1.78 -0.66 10.88
CA LYS A 74 -1.26 -1.19 12.14
C LYS A 74 0.22 -0.86 12.32
N GLU A 75 0.65 -0.94 13.59
CA GLU A 75 2.06 -0.87 13.95
C GLU A 75 2.88 -1.94 13.21
N PRO A 76 4.13 -1.65 12.82
CA PRO A 76 5.00 -2.67 12.25
C PRO A 76 5.20 -3.83 13.22
N LEU A 77 5.22 -5.05 12.71
CA LEU A 77 5.49 -6.26 13.46
C LEU A 77 6.96 -6.70 13.29
N ALA A 78 7.43 -7.61 14.15
CA ALA A 78 8.82 -8.06 14.13
C ALA A 78 9.36 -8.51 12.76
N PRO A 79 8.58 -9.20 11.89
CA PRO A 79 9.03 -9.55 10.54
C PRO A 79 9.20 -8.35 9.59
N GLU A 80 8.55 -7.22 9.88
CA GLU A 80 8.60 -5.99 9.06
C GLU A 80 9.74 -5.06 9.50
N TYR A 81 10.34 -5.25 10.69
CA TYR A 81 11.42 -4.38 11.18
C TYR A 81 12.64 -4.28 10.26
N PRO A 82 13.09 -5.36 9.58
CA PRO A 82 14.18 -5.26 8.61
C PRO A 82 13.83 -4.45 7.36
N LEU A 83 12.57 -4.09 7.15
CA LEU A 83 12.08 -3.34 5.99
C LEU A 83 11.91 -1.84 6.28
N LEU A 84 12.11 -1.41 7.54
CA LEU A 84 12.01 0.00 7.96
C LEU A 84 13.15 0.88 7.45
#